data_AF-A0A7W0Y4J0-F1
#
_entry.id   AF-A0A7W0Y4J0-F1
#
_cell.length_a   1.000
_cell.length_b   1.000
_cell.length_c   1.000
_cell.angle_alpha   90.00
_cell.angle_beta   90.00
_cell.angle_gamma   90.00
#
_symmetry.space_group_name_H-M   'P 1'
#
loop_
_entity.id
_entity.type
_entity.pdbx_description
1 polymer ?
#
loop_
_entity_poly.entity_id
_entity_poly.type
_entity_poly.pdbx_seq_one_letter_code
_entity_poly.pdbx_strand_id
1 'polypeptide(L)'
;MRKLIAGFVVASLFASVASAQPGQQDPQPYQPSPPPPQPYQPQQGQPQPYPQPQPYPQQPQQPYGQPQPGVPYPYQYQPQPVQITPEERELLVRGEISDGQHVGGALVAIFFGFGLGQAVQGTWTDRGWIFTVGEIAGFSLFLYGWARAFTSCYSDNDSCDSGERDNSAGTMMVAGLLTFGVLHIWEIVDAIGAPSSHNARVRELRMRTGYQPQGMYGRITPYVVPARSGDSGGVAGVSFSF
;
A
#
# COMPACT_ATOMS: atom_id res chain seq x y z
N MET A 1 -43.05 -5.93 -30.00
CA MET A 1 -41.71 -5.31 -30.05
C MET A 1 -41.68 -4.07 -29.17
N ARG A 2 -41.19 -4.19 -27.93
CA ARG A 2 -40.88 -3.03 -27.07
C ARG A 2 -39.40 -3.12 -26.72
N LYS A 3 -38.62 -2.14 -27.19
CA LYS A 3 -37.18 -2.04 -26.92
C LYS A 3 -36.99 -1.65 -25.46
N LEU A 4 -36.50 -2.58 -24.64
CA LEU A 4 -35.97 -2.27 -23.32
C LEU A 4 -34.61 -1.60 -23.52
N ILE A 5 -34.59 -0.28 -23.41
CA ILE A 5 -33.35 0.49 -23.26
C ILE A 5 -32.93 0.31 -21.80
N ALA A 6 -32.06 -0.67 -21.56
CA ALA A 6 -31.33 -0.77 -20.30
C ALA A 6 -30.26 0.34 -20.30
N GLY A 7 -30.66 1.54 -19.87
CA GLY A 7 -29.75 2.62 -19.55
C GLY A 7 -28.95 2.23 -18.31
N PHE A 8 -27.70 1.84 -18.52
CA PHE A 8 -26.72 1.62 -17.46
C PHE A 8 -26.35 3.01 -16.90
N VAL A 9 -27.07 3.47 -15.87
CA VAL A 9 -26.67 4.63 -15.07
C VAL A 9 -25.80 4.11 -13.93
N VAL A 10 -24.50 3.96 -14.22
CA VAL A 10 -23.46 3.94 -13.18
C VAL A 10 -23.13 5.40 -12.90
N ALA A 11 -23.96 6.05 -12.10
CA ALA A 11 -23.66 7.37 -11.58
C ALA A 11 -24.42 7.60 -10.27
N SER A 12 -23.67 7.91 -9.21
CA SER A 12 -24.15 8.60 -8.00
C SER A 12 -24.70 7.74 -6.85
N LEU A 13 -23.93 6.76 -6.38
CA LEU A 13 -23.93 6.30 -4.99
C LEU A 13 -22.43 6.08 -4.70
N PHE A 14 -21.68 6.88 -3.95
CA PHE A 14 -21.84 7.28 -2.55
C PHE A 14 -21.05 8.57 -2.29
N ALA A 15 -21.74 9.71 -2.15
CA ALA A 15 -21.18 10.95 -1.61
C ALA A 15 -21.46 11.11 -0.11
N SER A 16 -21.65 10.00 0.61
CA SER A 16 -21.99 10.01 2.03
C SER A 16 -21.33 8.83 2.73
N VAL A 17 -20.00 8.73 2.62
CA VAL A 17 -19.25 7.89 3.54
C VAL A 17 -19.33 8.61 4.88
N ALA A 18 -20.20 8.10 5.75
CA ALA A 18 -20.27 8.52 7.13
C ALA A 18 -18.85 8.53 7.70
N SER A 19 -18.46 9.65 8.29
CA SER A 19 -17.32 9.75 9.19
C SER A 19 -17.59 8.86 10.40
N ALA A 20 -17.42 7.54 10.25
CA ALA A 20 -17.23 6.67 11.37
C ALA A 20 -15.88 7.07 11.97
N GLN A 21 -15.92 7.93 12.99
CA GLN A 21 -14.73 8.20 13.79
C GLN A 21 -14.22 6.84 14.26
N PRO A 22 -12.95 6.47 13.98
CA PRO A 22 -12.37 5.28 14.57
C PRO A 22 -12.57 5.43 16.08
N GLY A 23 -13.18 4.40 16.69
CA GLY A 23 -13.48 4.41 18.11
C GLY A 23 -12.24 4.84 18.88
N GLN A 24 -12.42 5.82 19.78
CA GLN A 24 -11.41 6.16 20.77
C GLN A 24 -11.01 4.86 21.46
N GLN A 25 -9.86 4.30 21.08
CA GLN A 25 -9.20 3.32 21.90
C GLN A 25 -8.82 4.06 23.18
N ASP A 26 -9.37 3.61 24.30
CA ASP A 26 -9.00 4.11 25.61
C ASP A 26 -7.47 4.09 25.71
N PRO A 27 -6.83 5.20 26.14
CA PRO A 27 -5.39 5.27 26.24
C PRO A 27 -4.93 4.14 27.16
N GLN A 28 -4.23 3.15 26.57
CA GLN A 28 -3.54 2.13 27.33
C GLN A 28 -2.66 2.84 28.37
N PRO A 29 -2.73 2.45 29.66
CA PRO A 29 -1.90 3.06 30.67
C PRO A 29 -0.45 2.95 30.22
N TYR A 30 0.21 4.11 30.15
CA TYR A 30 1.57 4.28 29.68
C TYR A 30 2.47 3.27 30.41
N GLN A 31 2.84 2.18 29.73
CA GLN A 31 3.85 1.27 30.25
C GLN A 31 5.19 1.97 29.97
N PRO A 32 5.96 2.37 31.00
CA PRO A 32 7.25 2.99 30.78
C PRO A 32 8.09 2.07 29.92
N SER A 33 8.54 2.57 28.77
CA SER A 33 9.47 1.83 27.93
C SER A 33 10.68 1.46 28.80
N PRO A 34 11.18 0.22 28.73
CA PRO A 34 12.43 -0.12 29.39
C PRO A 34 13.49 0.89 28.96
N PRO A 35 14.38 1.32 29.88
CA PRO A 35 15.43 2.26 29.54
C PRO A 35 16.19 1.74 28.32
N PRO A 36 16.53 2.62 27.35
CA PRO A 36 17.25 2.20 26.17
C PRO A 36 18.49 1.40 26.60
N PRO A 37 18.80 0.28 25.91
CA PRO A 37 20.03 -0.46 26.19
C PRO A 37 21.16 0.55 26.17
N GLN A 38 21.91 0.61 27.28
CA GLN A 38 23.03 1.53 27.38
C GLN A 38 23.92 1.30 26.15
N PRO A 39 24.44 2.38 25.54
CA PRO A 39 25.35 2.25 24.42
C PRO A 39 26.40 1.22 24.82
N TYR A 40 26.53 0.15 24.03
CA TYR A 40 27.64 -0.77 24.15
C TYR A 40 28.89 0.10 24.17
N GLN A 41 29.53 0.23 25.34
CA GLN A 41 30.86 0.79 25.40
C GLN A 41 31.74 -0.29 24.76
N PRO A 42 32.28 -0.09 23.55
CA PRO A 42 33.25 -1.02 23.03
C PRO A 42 34.37 -1.08 24.08
N GLN A 43 34.61 -2.29 24.61
CA GLN A 43 35.82 -2.57 25.36
C GLN A 43 36.97 -1.97 24.57
N GLN A 44 37.72 -1.08 25.22
CA GLN A 44 38.90 -0.43 24.66
C GLN A 44 39.97 -1.51 24.40
N GLY A 45 39.79 -2.28 23.33
CA GLY A 45 40.85 -3.01 22.68
C GLY A 45 41.83 -1.97 22.14
N GLN A 46 43.10 -2.12 22.51
CA GLN A 46 44.17 -1.23 22.08
C GLN A 46 44.08 -1.00 20.57
N PRO A 47 44.13 0.27 20.12
CA PRO A 47 44.04 0.59 18.70
C PRO A 47 45.18 -0.11 17.96
N GLN A 48 44.83 -0.98 17.01
CA GLN A 48 45.81 -1.44 16.04
C GLN A 48 46.34 -0.22 15.27
N PRO A 49 47.67 -0.09 15.10
CA PRO A 49 48.23 1.01 14.33
C PRO A 49 47.74 0.93 12.89
N TYR A 50 47.01 1.97 12.47
CA TYR A 50 46.57 2.12 11.10
C TYR A 50 47.78 2.11 10.15
N PRO A 51 47.70 1.42 9.00
CA PRO A 51 48.72 1.52 7.97
C PRO A 51 48.86 2.98 7.53
N GLN A 52 50.10 3.46 7.48
CA GLN A 52 50.38 4.84 7.10
C GLN A 52 49.87 5.11 5.69
N PRO A 53 49.13 6.21 5.47
CA PRO A 53 48.66 6.59 4.15
C PRO A 53 49.85 6.76 3.20
N GLN A 54 49.76 6.12 2.03
CA GLN A 54 50.72 6.32 0.96
C GLN A 54 50.77 7.82 0.58
N PRO A 55 51.96 8.38 0.32
CA PRO A 55 52.10 9.77 -0.08
C PRO A 55 51.29 10.02 -1.35
N TYR A 56 50.33 10.94 -1.29
CA TYR A 56 49.66 11.43 -2.48
C TYR A 56 50.70 12.07 -3.42
N PRO A 57 50.63 11.82 -4.74
CA PRO A 57 51.47 12.52 -5.71
C PRO A 57 51.23 14.02 -5.59
N GLN A 58 52.32 14.76 -5.35
CA GLN A 58 52.29 16.21 -5.22
C GLN A 58 51.72 16.81 -6.51
N GLN A 59 50.59 17.50 -6.41
CA GLN A 59 50.09 18.33 -7.50
C GLN A 59 51.09 19.47 -7.75
N PRO A 60 51.40 19.81 -9.01
CA PRO A 60 52.25 20.95 -9.35
C PRO A 60 51.71 22.22 -8.69
N GLN A 61 52.58 22.89 -7.94
CA GLN A 61 52.29 24.18 -7.31
C GLN A 61 51.89 25.19 -8.40
N GLN A 62 50.62 25.60 -8.42
CA GLN A 62 50.19 26.69 -9.28
C GLN A 62 50.71 28.02 -8.71
N PRO A 63 51.24 28.92 -9.55
CA PRO A 63 51.73 30.23 -9.14
C PRO A 63 50.64 31.08 -8.48
N TYR A 64 51.00 31.69 -7.36
CA TYR A 64 50.22 32.59 -6.51
C TYR A 64 49.25 33.51 -7.28
N GLY A 65 47.98 33.13 -7.30
CA GLY A 65 46.86 34.01 -7.64
C GLY A 65 46.46 34.89 -6.46
N GLN A 66 46.07 36.11 -6.76
CA GLN A 66 45.67 37.17 -5.82
C GLN A 66 44.62 36.71 -4.78
N PRO A 67 44.58 37.32 -3.57
CA PRO A 67 43.57 37.04 -2.56
C PRO A 67 42.17 37.29 -3.14
N GLN A 68 41.39 36.21 -3.32
CA GLN A 68 40.01 36.32 -3.74
C GLN A 68 39.18 37.04 -2.65
N PRO A 69 38.34 38.01 -3.00
CA PRO A 69 37.41 38.66 -2.08
C PRO A 69 36.56 37.61 -1.37
N GLY A 70 36.47 37.73 -0.04
CA GLY A 70 35.88 36.75 0.87
C GLY A 70 34.61 36.10 0.34
N VAL A 71 34.72 34.83 -0.03
CA VAL A 71 33.56 33.98 -0.29
C VAL A 71 32.74 33.94 1.00
N PRO A 72 31.46 34.35 0.97
CA PRO A 72 30.61 34.32 2.14
C PRO A 72 30.59 32.91 2.72
N TYR A 73 30.81 32.80 4.03
CA TYR A 73 30.75 31.54 4.75
C TYR A 73 29.45 30.80 4.39
N PRO A 74 29.49 29.49 4.14
CA PRO A 74 28.28 28.73 3.85
C PRO A 74 27.31 28.92 5.01
N TYR A 75 26.12 29.41 4.71
CA TYR A 75 25.05 29.59 5.69
C TYR A 75 24.90 28.29 6.49
N GLN A 76 25.15 28.37 7.80
CA GLN A 76 24.84 27.25 8.70
C GLN A 76 23.33 27.07 8.70
N TYR A 77 22.87 26.01 8.03
CA TYR A 77 21.48 25.61 8.06
C TYR A 77 21.14 25.17 9.49
N GLN A 78 20.50 26.05 10.27
CA GLN A 78 19.86 25.64 11.51
C GLN A 78 18.56 24.93 11.14
N PRO A 79 18.44 23.61 11.39
CA PRO A 79 17.20 22.90 11.10
C PRO A 79 16.09 23.51 11.95
N GLN A 80 15.08 24.10 11.31
CA GLN A 80 13.89 24.50 12.04
C GLN A 80 13.23 23.25 12.64
N PRO A 81 12.72 23.31 13.87
CA PRO A 81 11.99 22.20 14.46
C PRO A 81 10.77 21.91 13.57
N VAL A 82 10.82 20.80 12.83
CA VAL A 82 9.73 20.39 11.95
C VAL A 82 8.54 20.02 12.82
N GLN A 83 7.44 20.77 12.69
CA GLN A 83 6.18 20.40 13.32
C GLN A 83 5.61 19.21 12.57
N ILE A 84 5.50 18.07 13.25
CA ILE A 84 4.96 16.82 12.72
C ILE A 84 3.54 16.68 13.27
N THR A 85 2.55 16.47 12.39
CA THR A 85 1.17 16.22 12.84
C THR A 85 1.05 14.84 13.52
N PRO A 86 0.01 14.59 14.34
CA PRO A 86 -0.21 13.27 14.92
C PRO A 86 -0.26 12.14 13.88
N GLU A 87 -0.86 12.41 12.72
CA GLU A 87 -1.00 11.47 11.61
C GLU A 87 0.36 11.22 10.93
N GLU A 88 1.17 12.26 10.72
CA GLU A 88 2.52 12.11 10.20
C GLU A 88 3.41 11.32 11.17
N ARG A 89 3.21 11.50 12.48
CA ARG A 89 3.90 10.70 13.50
C ARG A 89 3.48 9.23 13.42
N GLU A 90 2.19 8.95 13.26
CA GLU A 90 1.72 7.57 13.08
C GLU A 90 2.31 6.93 11.81
N LEU A 91 2.37 7.67 10.70
CA LEU A 91 3.01 7.21 9.46
C LEU A 91 4.50 6.88 9.67
N LEU A 92 5.23 7.72 10.41
CA LEU A 92 6.63 7.48 10.74
C LEU A 92 6.82 6.25 11.65
N VAL A 93 5.91 6.05 12.61
CA VAL A 93 5.91 4.88 13.51
C VAL A 93 5.59 3.60 12.75
N ARG A 94 4.60 3.64 11.85
CA ARG A 94 4.22 2.50 11.02
C ARG A 94 5.32 2.13 10.02
N GLY A 95 6.04 3.13 9.51
CA GLY A 95 7.16 2.94 8.60
C GLY A 95 6.74 2.64 7.15
N GLU A 96 7.74 2.29 6.34
CA GLU A 96 7.54 1.88 4.94
C GLU A 96 7.02 0.44 4.90
N ILE A 97 6.07 0.17 4.00
CA ILE A 97 5.57 -1.18 3.70
C ILE A 97 6.65 -1.90 2.90
N SER A 98 7.09 -3.07 3.38
CA SER A 98 8.12 -3.86 2.72
C SER A 98 7.63 -4.45 1.38
N ASP A 99 8.56 -4.73 0.46
CA ASP A 99 8.26 -5.39 -0.83
C ASP A 99 7.51 -6.72 -0.62
N GLY A 100 7.88 -7.48 0.41
CA GLY A 100 7.20 -8.73 0.78
C GLY A 100 5.75 -8.50 1.22
N GLN A 101 5.48 -7.46 2.02
CA GLN A 101 4.11 -7.09 2.39
C GLN A 101 3.31 -6.55 1.21
N HIS A 102 3.95 -5.83 0.30
CA HIS A 102 3.31 -5.32 -0.91
C HIS A 102 2.88 -6.47 -1.83
N VAL A 103 3.82 -7.34 -2.21
CA VAL A 103 3.54 -8.51 -3.07
C VAL A 103 2.61 -9.49 -2.36
N GLY A 104 2.85 -9.76 -1.08
CA GLY A 104 1.99 -10.62 -0.27
C GLY A 104 0.56 -10.10 -0.18
N GLY A 105 0.39 -8.80 0.09
CA GLY A 105 -0.92 -8.16 0.12
C GLY A 105 -1.63 -8.19 -1.23
N ALA A 106 -0.92 -7.97 -2.33
CA ALA A 106 -1.49 -8.07 -3.67
C ALA A 106 -1.96 -9.51 -4.00
N LEU A 107 -1.15 -10.52 -3.69
CA LEU A 107 -1.54 -11.92 -3.88
C LEU A 107 -2.74 -12.30 -3.03
N VAL A 108 -2.77 -11.88 -1.76
CA VAL A 108 -3.89 -12.16 -0.86
C VAL A 108 -5.18 -11.48 -1.35
N ALA A 109 -5.10 -10.23 -1.81
CA ALA A 109 -6.25 -9.53 -2.42
C ALA A 109 -6.79 -10.29 -3.66
N ILE A 110 -5.91 -10.78 -4.54
CA ILE A 110 -6.31 -11.51 -5.75
C ILE A 110 -7.08 -12.80 -5.42
N PHE A 111 -6.59 -13.58 -4.45
CA PHE A 111 -7.13 -14.93 -4.17
C PHE A 111 -8.26 -14.95 -3.15
N PHE A 112 -8.25 -14.07 -2.15
CA PHE A 112 -9.18 -14.16 -1.02
C PHE A 112 -10.17 -13.00 -0.97
N GLY A 113 -9.74 -11.78 -1.27
CA GLY A 113 -10.57 -10.57 -1.12
C GLY A 113 -10.86 -10.20 0.35
N PHE A 114 -11.98 -9.55 0.57
CA PHE A 114 -12.52 -9.07 1.85
C PHE A 114 -11.63 -8.09 2.61
N GLY A 115 -10.80 -7.32 1.90
CA GLY A 115 -9.83 -6.39 2.47
C GLY A 115 -8.60 -7.08 3.09
N LEU A 116 -8.41 -8.38 2.90
CA LEU A 116 -7.30 -9.12 3.48
C LEU A 116 -5.95 -8.66 2.91
N GLY A 117 -5.91 -8.17 1.67
CA GLY A 117 -4.68 -7.61 1.10
C GLY A 117 -4.16 -6.40 1.88
N GLN A 118 -5.06 -5.49 2.24
CA GLN A 118 -4.77 -4.32 3.08
C GLN A 118 -4.43 -4.73 4.52
N ALA A 119 -4.99 -5.82 5.03
CA ALA A 119 -4.60 -6.36 6.34
C ALA A 119 -3.15 -6.81 6.38
N VAL A 120 -2.68 -7.52 5.34
CA VAL A 120 -1.27 -7.92 5.22
C VAL A 120 -0.34 -6.71 5.11
N GLN A 121 -0.80 -5.63 4.48
CA GLN A 121 -0.06 -4.38 4.33
C GLN A 121 -0.12 -3.48 5.57
N GLY A 122 -0.94 -3.80 6.57
CA GLY A 122 -1.15 -2.95 7.74
C GLY A 122 -1.96 -1.68 7.45
N THR A 123 -2.74 -1.65 6.38
CA THR A 123 -3.57 -0.53 5.93
C THR A 123 -5.07 -0.83 6.01
N TRP A 124 -5.46 -1.90 6.71
CA TRP A 124 -6.85 -2.35 6.81
C TRP A 124 -7.78 -1.30 7.44
N THR A 125 -7.33 -0.64 8.49
CA THR A 125 -8.10 0.41 9.18
C THR A 125 -8.36 1.62 8.30
N ASP A 126 -7.48 1.90 7.35
CA ASP A 126 -7.57 3.08 6.51
C ASP A 126 -8.57 2.86 5.36
N ARG A 127 -8.54 1.67 4.72
CA ARG A 127 -9.38 1.35 3.55
C ARG A 127 -9.90 -0.08 3.49
N GLY A 128 -9.17 -1.05 4.04
CA GLY A 128 -9.52 -2.48 3.95
C GLY A 128 -10.91 -2.82 4.46
N TRP A 129 -11.38 -2.14 5.51
CA TRP A 129 -12.71 -2.37 6.08
C TRP A 129 -13.86 -2.12 5.10
N ILE A 130 -13.70 -1.19 4.14
CA ILE A 130 -14.74 -0.87 3.16
C ILE A 130 -14.97 -2.08 2.24
N PHE A 131 -13.89 -2.73 1.82
CA PHE A 131 -13.95 -3.95 1.02
C PHE A 131 -14.56 -5.09 1.81
N THR A 132 -14.15 -5.29 3.07
CA THR A 132 -14.75 -6.31 3.95
C THR A 132 -16.27 -6.16 4.04
N VAL A 133 -16.77 -4.97 4.36
CA VAL A 133 -18.22 -4.74 4.53
C VAL A 133 -18.96 -4.85 3.21
N GLY A 134 -18.43 -4.23 2.14
CA GLY A 134 -19.08 -4.22 0.84
C GLY A 134 -19.14 -5.59 0.19
N GLU A 135 -18.08 -6.38 0.29
CA GLU A 135 -18.05 -7.74 -0.25
C GLU A 135 -18.91 -8.70 0.55
N ILE A 136 -18.94 -8.60 1.89
CA ILE A 136 -19.89 -9.36 2.70
C ILE A 136 -21.33 -9.03 2.30
N ALA A 137 -21.65 -7.75 2.08
CA ALA A 137 -22.99 -7.34 1.65
C ALA A 137 -23.35 -7.91 0.27
N GLY A 138 -22.45 -7.79 -0.72
CA GLY A 138 -22.64 -8.35 -2.06
C GLY A 138 -22.77 -9.87 -2.05
N PHE A 139 -21.89 -10.56 -1.31
CA PHE A 139 -21.91 -12.01 -1.16
C PHE A 139 -23.18 -12.49 -0.44
N SER A 140 -23.63 -11.79 0.59
CA SER A 140 -24.89 -12.10 1.29
C SER A 140 -26.10 -11.94 0.37
N LEU A 141 -26.12 -10.90 -0.47
CA LEU A 141 -27.18 -10.68 -1.46
C LEU A 141 -27.22 -11.83 -2.48
N PHE A 142 -26.04 -12.27 -2.93
CA PHE A 142 -25.91 -13.43 -3.80
C PHE A 142 -26.44 -14.70 -3.14
N LEU A 143 -26.00 -15.02 -1.91
CA LEU A 143 -26.46 -16.19 -1.17
C LEU A 143 -27.97 -16.17 -0.91
N TYR A 144 -28.53 -15.00 -0.62
CA TYR A 144 -29.97 -14.82 -0.44
C TYR A 144 -30.74 -15.12 -1.72
N GLY A 145 -30.31 -14.54 -2.86
CA GLY A 145 -30.91 -14.82 -4.15
C GLY A 145 -30.78 -16.30 -4.55
N TRP A 146 -29.63 -16.90 -4.28
CA TRP A 146 -29.35 -18.32 -4.54
C TRP A 146 -30.25 -19.22 -3.69
N ALA A 147 -30.32 -19.02 -2.38
CA ALA A 147 -31.17 -19.80 -1.49
C ALA A 147 -32.64 -19.72 -1.90
N ARG A 148 -33.13 -18.52 -2.23
CA ARG A 148 -34.52 -18.32 -2.69
C ARG A 148 -34.80 -19.04 -4.01
N ALA A 149 -33.84 -19.07 -4.93
CA ALA A 149 -33.98 -19.81 -6.18
C ALA A 149 -34.16 -21.32 -5.97
N PHE A 150 -33.54 -21.91 -4.94
CA PHE A 150 -33.72 -23.33 -4.61
C PHE A 150 -35.00 -23.61 -3.84
N THR A 151 -35.37 -22.76 -2.88
CA THR A 151 -36.58 -23.00 -2.06
C THR A 151 -37.86 -22.88 -2.88
N SER A 152 -37.92 -21.97 -3.86
CA SER A 152 -39.11 -21.78 -4.71
C SER A 152 -39.41 -22.98 -5.62
N CYS A 153 -38.43 -23.85 -5.89
CA CYS A 153 -38.64 -25.06 -6.69
C CYS A 153 -38.94 -26.31 -5.86
N TYR A 154 -38.71 -26.27 -4.55
CA TYR A 154 -38.83 -27.46 -3.69
C TYR A 154 -40.20 -27.56 -2.99
N SER A 155 -40.88 -26.44 -2.67
CA SER A 155 -42.15 -26.51 -1.96
C SER A 155 -43.36 -26.84 -2.82
N ASP A 156 -43.29 -26.54 -4.12
CA ASP A 156 -44.42 -26.73 -5.03
C ASP A 156 -44.15 -27.95 -5.93
N ASN A 157 -44.66 -29.11 -5.48
CA ASN A 157 -44.63 -30.36 -6.26
C ASN A 157 -45.41 -30.28 -7.59
N ASP A 158 -46.15 -29.19 -7.81
CA ASP A 158 -46.94 -28.98 -9.02
C ASP A 158 -46.30 -27.88 -9.87
N SER A 159 -45.41 -28.31 -10.77
CA SER A 159 -44.93 -27.57 -11.94
C SER A 159 -44.40 -26.15 -11.70
N CYS A 160 -43.08 -25.96 -11.85
CA CYS A 160 -42.42 -24.64 -11.94
C CYS A 160 -42.82 -23.84 -13.20
N ASP A 161 -44.10 -23.86 -13.59
CA ASP A 161 -44.63 -23.37 -14.86
C ASP A 161 -45.20 -21.95 -14.72
N SER A 162 -44.25 -21.00 -14.82
CA SER A 162 -44.25 -19.89 -15.80
C SER A 162 -45.33 -18.78 -15.81
N GLY A 163 -46.21 -18.64 -14.83
CA GLY A 163 -47.16 -17.51 -14.81
C GLY A 163 -46.55 -16.16 -14.38
N GLU A 164 -45.97 -16.11 -13.19
CA GLU A 164 -45.43 -14.89 -12.58
C GLU A 164 -44.10 -15.21 -11.93
N ARG A 165 -43.04 -15.32 -12.75
CA ARG A 165 -41.68 -15.48 -12.24
C ARG A 165 -41.33 -14.24 -11.42
N ASP A 166 -41.25 -14.44 -10.11
CA ASP A 166 -40.71 -13.46 -9.17
C ASP A 166 -39.22 -13.25 -9.51
N ASN A 167 -38.96 -12.36 -10.48
CA ASN A 167 -37.63 -12.07 -11.01
C ASN A 167 -36.68 -11.53 -9.93
N SER A 168 -37.20 -11.20 -8.75
CA SER A 168 -36.43 -10.68 -7.62
C SER A 168 -35.30 -11.63 -7.19
N ALA A 169 -35.49 -12.96 -7.20
CA ALA A 169 -34.41 -13.89 -6.83
C ALA A 169 -33.22 -13.80 -7.80
N GLY A 170 -33.49 -13.85 -9.11
CA GLY A 170 -32.47 -13.70 -10.14
C GLY A 170 -31.81 -12.31 -10.12
N THR A 171 -32.60 -11.26 -9.89
CA THR A 171 -32.06 -9.89 -9.74
C THR A 171 -31.12 -9.79 -8.54
N MET A 172 -31.46 -10.36 -7.38
CA MET A 172 -30.59 -10.34 -6.20
C MET A 172 -29.30 -11.13 -6.42
N MET A 173 -29.35 -12.29 -7.10
CA MET A 173 -28.12 -13.04 -7.44
C MET A 173 -27.18 -12.23 -8.32
N VAL A 174 -27.70 -11.64 -9.41
CA VAL A 174 -26.90 -10.86 -10.36
C VAL A 174 -26.37 -9.59 -9.70
N ALA A 175 -27.21 -8.87 -8.95
CA ALA A 175 -26.79 -7.69 -8.21
C ALA A 175 -25.69 -7.99 -7.18
N GLY A 176 -25.77 -9.15 -6.50
CA GLY A 176 -24.80 -9.57 -5.50
C GLY A 176 -23.45 -9.88 -6.13
N LEU A 177 -23.45 -10.65 -7.22
CA LEU A 177 -22.23 -10.97 -7.99
C LEU A 177 -21.58 -9.73 -8.58
N LEU A 178 -22.36 -8.79 -9.14
CA LEU A 178 -21.82 -7.55 -9.70
C LEU A 178 -21.22 -6.67 -8.61
N THR A 179 -21.91 -6.54 -7.47
CA THR A 179 -21.42 -5.76 -6.33
C THR A 179 -20.13 -6.33 -5.79
N PHE A 180 -20.10 -7.65 -5.52
CA PHE A 180 -18.90 -8.35 -5.07
C PHE A 180 -17.75 -8.22 -6.09
N GLY A 181 -18.01 -8.50 -7.37
CA GLY A 181 -16.97 -8.47 -8.41
C GLY A 181 -16.36 -7.09 -8.63
N VAL A 182 -17.15 -6.02 -8.63
CA VAL A 182 -16.64 -4.65 -8.77
C VAL A 182 -15.79 -4.26 -7.56
N LEU A 183 -16.24 -4.58 -6.35
CA LEU A 183 -15.48 -4.30 -5.12
C LEU A 183 -14.18 -5.10 -5.06
N HIS A 184 -14.20 -6.38 -5.44
CA HIS A 184 -13.01 -7.24 -5.47
C HIS A 184 -11.95 -6.73 -6.45
N ILE A 185 -12.36 -6.30 -7.64
CA ILE A 185 -11.45 -5.70 -8.62
C ILE A 185 -10.85 -4.39 -8.06
N TRP A 186 -11.67 -3.58 -7.39
CA TRP A 186 -11.17 -2.37 -6.75
C TRP A 186 -10.20 -2.69 -5.61
N GLU A 187 -10.47 -3.68 -4.76
CA GLU A 187 -9.55 -4.12 -3.72
C GLU A 187 -8.18 -4.46 -4.30
N ILE A 188 -8.14 -5.26 -5.38
CA ILE A 188 -6.89 -5.64 -6.05
C ILE A 188 -6.10 -4.41 -6.51
N VAL A 189 -6.77 -3.45 -7.16
CA VAL A 189 -6.12 -2.23 -7.65
C VAL A 189 -5.61 -1.37 -6.49
N ASP A 190 -6.38 -1.21 -5.43
CA ASP A 190 -5.99 -0.45 -4.25
C ASP A 190 -4.83 -1.12 -3.50
N ALA A 191 -4.87 -2.44 -3.32
CA ALA A 191 -3.79 -3.21 -2.69
C ALA A 191 -2.47 -3.12 -3.50
N ILE A 192 -2.53 -3.01 -4.83
CA ILE A 192 -1.34 -2.84 -5.65
C ILE A 192 -0.84 -1.39 -5.62
N GLY A 193 -1.75 -0.41 -5.69
CA GLY A 193 -1.40 1.01 -5.83
C GLY A 193 -1.04 1.70 -4.51
N ALA A 194 -1.77 1.43 -3.43
CA ALA A 194 -1.69 2.16 -2.18
C ALA A 194 -0.29 2.14 -1.52
N PRO A 195 0.45 1.01 -1.48
CA PRO A 195 1.76 0.96 -0.84
C PRO A 195 2.78 1.94 -1.43
N SER A 196 2.74 2.18 -2.74
CA SER A 196 3.65 3.11 -3.41
C SER A 196 3.48 4.55 -2.92
N SER A 197 2.22 4.99 -2.79
CA SER A 197 1.88 6.33 -2.29
C SER A 197 2.20 6.49 -0.81
N HIS A 198 1.97 5.45 -0.01
CA HIS A 198 2.31 5.42 1.41
C HIS A 198 3.82 5.54 1.61
N ASN A 199 4.61 4.71 0.93
CA ASN A 199 6.07 4.71 1.04
C ASN A 199 6.68 6.04 0.57
N ALA A 200 6.13 6.65 -0.49
CA ALA A 200 6.55 7.98 -0.94
C ALA A 200 6.35 9.04 0.15
N ARG A 201 5.19 9.03 0.82
CA ARG A 201 4.88 9.96 1.92
C ARG A 201 5.75 9.73 3.14
N VAL A 202 5.98 8.48 3.54
CA VAL A 202 6.89 8.15 4.65
C VAL A 202 8.31 8.62 4.36
N ARG A 203 8.80 8.43 3.13
CA ARG A 203 10.13 8.88 2.71
C ARG A 203 10.26 10.40 2.74
N GLU A 204 9.25 11.12 2.25
CA GLU A 204 9.20 12.58 2.34
C GLU A 204 9.27 13.06 3.79
N LEU A 205 8.48 12.44 4.68
CA LEU A 205 8.49 12.77 6.11
C LEU A 205 9.84 12.50 6.76
N ARG A 206 10.49 11.38 6.43
CA ARG A 206 11.85 11.05 6.91
C ARG A 206 12.87 12.09 6.45
N MET A 207 12.83 12.48 5.17
CA MET A 207 13.72 13.52 4.64
C MET A 207 13.52 14.87 5.33
N ARG A 208 12.25 15.28 5.56
CA ARG A 208 11.93 16.52 6.27
C ARG A 208 12.45 16.52 7.71
N THR A 209 12.35 15.38 8.39
CA THR A 209 12.69 15.25 9.82
C THR A 209 14.16 14.88 10.08
N GLY A 210 14.97 14.72 9.03
CA GLY A 210 16.38 14.39 9.13
C GLY A 210 16.67 12.91 9.41
N TYR A 211 15.65 12.03 9.36
CA TYR A 211 15.88 10.59 9.38
C TYR A 211 16.49 10.15 8.05
N GLN A 212 17.53 9.32 8.13
CA GLN A 212 18.09 8.66 6.96
C GLN A 212 16.99 7.77 6.33
N PRO A 213 16.75 7.85 5.01
CA PRO A 213 15.85 6.91 4.36
C PRO A 213 16.40 5.51 4.58
N GLN A 214 15.57 4.59 5.07
CA GLN A 214 15.99 3.19 5.14
C GLN A 214 16.24 2.72 3.72
N GLY A 215 17.41 2.11 3.49
CA GLY A 215 17.71 1.49 2.20
C GLY A 215 16.57 0.53 1.87
N MET A 216 15.98 0.68 0.68
CA MET A 216 14.97 -0.26 0.22
C MET A 216 15.60 -1.65 0.19
N TYR A 217 15.27 -2.49 1.17
CA TYR A 217 15.68 -3.88 1.20
C TYR A 217 14.85 -4.60 0.15
N GLY A 218 15.49 -5.02 -0.94
CA GLY A 218 14.78 -5.46 -2.13
C GLY A 218 14.42 -4.29 -3.03
N ARG A 219 14.90 -4.30 -4.28
CA ARG A 219 14.31 -3.53 -5.36
C ARG A 219 13.83 -4.51 -6.41
N ILE A 220 12.52 -4.65 -6.52
CA ILE A 220 11.87 -5.36 -7.62
C ILE A 220 11.77 -4.40 -8.81
N THR A 221 12.60 -4.60 -9.83
CA THR A 221 12.58 -3.76 -11.04
C THR A 221 12.07 -4.59 -12.21
N PRO A 222 10.83 -4.37 -12.70
CA PRO A 222 10.41 -4.97 -13.95
C PRO A 222 11.28 -4.42 -15.08
N TYR A 223 11.67 -5.28 -16.01
CA TYR A 223 12.43 -4.88 -17.19
C TYR A 223 11.86 -5.52 -18.44
N VAL A 224 11.97 -4.81 -19.56
CA VAL A 224 11.71 -5.34 -20.90
C VAL A 224 12.99 -5.14 -21.69
N VAL A 225 13.58 -6.24 -22.18
CA VAL A 225 14.77 -6.21 -23.03
C VAL A 225 14.47 -6.83 -24.38
N PRO A 226 15.01 -6.29 -25.48
CA PRO A 226 14.83 -6.89 -26.81
C PRO A 226 15.39 -8.32 -26.83
N ALA A 227 14.77 -9.21 -27.61
CA ALA A 227 15.28 -10.57 -27.81
C ALA A 227 16.67 -10.52 -28.48
N ARG A 228 17.56 -11.43 -28.07
CA ARG A 228 18.95 -11.46 -28.54
C ARG A 228 19.10 -11.98 -29.98
N SER A 229 18.14 -12.77 -30.48
CA SER A 229 18.06 -13.10 -31.90
C SER A 229 17.32 -11.96 -32.60
N GLY A 230 17.76 -11.56 -33.79
CA GLY A 230 17.18 -10.46 -34.57
C GLY A 230 15.72 -10.66 -35.03
N ASP A 231 14.99 -11.56 -34.38
CA ASP A 231 13.55 -11.72 -34.49
C ASP A 231 12.87 -10.66 -33.60
N SER A 232 11.75 -10.13 -34.08
CA SER A 232 10.98 -9.01 -33.52
C SER A 232 10.28 -9.29 -32.18
N GLY A 233 10.96 -9.97 -31.24
CA GLY A 233 10.47 -10.30 -29.91
C GLY A 233 11.11 -9.46 -28.79
N GLY A 234 10.43 -9.39 -27.64
CA GLY A 234 10.95 -8.83 -26.40
C GLY A 234 10.84 -9.85 -25.26
N VAL A 235 11.77 -9.80 -24.32
CA VAL A 235 11.72 -10.57 -23.07
C VAL A 235 11.34 -9.61 -21.95
N ALA A 236 10.21 -9.88 -21.29
CA ALA A 236 9.84 -9.21 -20.05
C ALA A 236 10.32 -10.06 -18.86
N GLY A 237 10.83 -9.40 -17.83
CA GLY A 237 11.32 -10.06 -16.62
C GLY A 237 11.21 -9.15 -15.41
N VAL A 238 11.59 -9.71 -14.25
CA VAL A 238 11.62 -9.02 -12.97
C VAL A 238 13.00 -9.23 -12.37
N SER A 239 13.71 -8.13 -12.10
CA SER A 239 15.01 -8.16 -11.42
C SER A 239 14.82 -7.92 -9.92
N PHE A 240 15.50 -8.70 -9.09
CA PHE A 240 15.53 -8.55 -7.64
C PHE A 240 16.94 -8.13 -7.23
N SER A 241 17.09 -6.97 -6.58
CA SER A 241 18.34 -6.59 -5.90
C SER A 241 18.11 -6.53 -4.40
N PHE A 242 18.85 -7.34 -3.63
CA PHE A 242 18.80 -7.39 -2.16
C PHE A 242 20.11 -6.89 -1.56
#